data_AF-A0A938QNZ8-F1
#
_entry.id   AF-A0A938QNZ8-F1
#
_cell.length_a   1.000
_cell.length_b   1.000
_cell.length_c   1.000
_cell.angle_alpha   90.00
_cell.angle_beta   90.00
_cell.angle_gamma   90.00
#
_symmetry.space_group_name_H-M   'P 1'
#
loop_
_entity.id
_entity.type
_entity.pdbx_description
1 polymer ?
#
loop_
_entity_poly.entity_id
_entity_poly.type
_entity_poly.pdbx_seq_one_letter_code
_entity_poly.pdbx_strand_id
1 'polypeptide(L)'
;MRLRTIFLAVLALTLVASAAWAVTATQDITISTNIASRAKITMPTTTVTFPDSDPDTTPSVSATQNPLTITCAARTGASSAVTVTVKAADDLKDGAKSIGISNVAWTATGAGYIAGTMSKSADQNVGSWTGSGSRAGTLSFALANSWDYETGNYSATATYTLTVP
;
A
#
# COMPACT_ATOMS: atom_id res chain seq x y z
N MET A 1 -60.88 -7.31 -85.71
CA MET A 1 -61.68 -8.36 -85.05
C MET A 1 -60.77 -9.57 -84.94
N ARG A 2 -60.27 -10.07 -83.81
CA ARG A 2 -60.46 -9.90 -82.36
C ARG A 2 -59.13 -10.45 -81.76
N LEU A 3 -58.38 -9.69 -80.96
CA LEU A 3 -58.58 -9.54 -79.51
C LEU A 3 -57.76 -10.57 -78.71
N ARG A 4 -56.85 -10.06 -77.87
CA ARG A 4 -56.22 -10.67 -76.67
C ARG A 4 -54.99 -11.54 -76.96
N THR A 5 -53.75 -11.10 -76.73
CA THR A 5 -53.25 -10.35 -75.54
C THR A 5 -53.86 -10.93 -74.28
N ILE A 6 -53.35 -12.09 -73.84
CA ILE A 6 -53.35 -12.66 -72.48
C ILE A 6 -52.92 -14.12 -72.68
N PHE A 7 -51.64 -14.40 -72.45
CA PHE A 7 -51.05 -15.70 -72.06
C PHE A 7 -49.50 -15.61 -72.08
N LEU A 8 -48.94 -14.44 -72.45
CA LEU A 8 -47.68 -13.92 -71.87
C LEU A 8 -47.93 -13.46 -70.41
N ALA A 9 -48.42 -14.36 -69.56
CA ALA A 9 -48.64 -14.06 -68.14
C ALA A 9 -48.54 -15.32 -67.24
N VAL A 10 -47.98 -16.42 -67.77
CA VAL A 10 -47.59 -17.60 -66.97
C VAL A 10 -46.15 -18.02 -67.33
N LEU A 11 -45.32 -17.03 -67.70
CA LEU A 11 -43.87 -17.14 -67.76
C LEU A 11 -43.25 -15.97 -66.99
N ALA A 12 -43.91 -15.58 -65.90
CA ALA A 12 -43.38 -14.71 -64.89
C ALA A 12 -43.50 -15.48 -63.58
N LEU A 13 -42.39 -15.55 -62.85
CA LEU A 13 -42.32 -15.99 -61.45
C LEU A 13 -41.95 -17.45 -61.15
N THR A 14 -40.92 -18.00 -61.79
CA THR A 14 -40.07 -19.02 -61.13
C THR A 14 -38.58 -18.84 -61.45
N LEU A 15 -38.08 -17.60 -61.55
CA LEU A 15 -36.71 -17.35 -61.11
C LEU A 15 -36.72 -17.40 -59.58
N VAL A 16 -36.67 -18.60 -59.01
CA VAL A 16 -36.23 -18.76 -57.63
C VAL A 16 -34.73 -18.47 -57.67
N ALA A 17 -34.38 -17.19 -57.60
CA ALA A 17 -33.04 -16.80 -57.20
C ALA A 17 -32.82 -17.49 -55.85
N SER A 18 -32.06 -18.59 -55.84
CA SER A 18 -31.58 -19.19 -54.61
C SER A 18 -30.66 -18.16 -53.96
N ALA A 19 -31.24 -17.28 -53.15
CA ALA A 19 -30.48 -16.42 -52.28
C ALA A 19 -29.61 -17.36 -51.43
N ALA A 20 -28.31 -17.41 -51.73
CA ALA A 20 -27.37 -18.15 -50.92
C ALA A 20 -27.38 -17.52 -49.52
N TRP A 21 -28.10 -18.15 -48.58
CA TRP A 21 -28.10 -17.72 -47.20
C TRP A 21 -26.75 -18.11 -46.60
N ALA A 22 -25.96 -17.11 -46.21
CA ALA A 22 -24.75 -17.34 -45.44
C ALA A 22 -25.15 -17.93 -44.07
N VAL A 23 -24.63 -19.12 -43.75
CA VAL A 23 -24.74 -19.73 -42.43
C VAL A 23 -23.45 -19.43 -41.68
N THR A 24 -23.54 -18.62 -40.65
CA THR A 24 -22.41 -18.24 -39.81
C THR A 24 -22.51 -18.98 -38.48
N ALA A 25 -21.40 -19.58 -38.05
CA ALA A 25 -21.27 -20.16 -36.71
C ALA A 25 -20.22 -19.36 -35.94
N THR A 26 -20.59 -18.90 -34.75
CA THR A 26 -19.72 -18.19 -33.82
C THR A 26 -19.68 -18.93 -32.49
N GLN A 27 -18.48 -19.02 -31.92
CA GLN A 27 -18.24 -19.60 -30.60
C GLN A 27 -17.37 -18.64 -29.82
N ASP A 28 -17.85 -18.24 -28.64
CA ASP A 28 -17.06 -17.44 -27.72
C ASP A 28 -16.17 -18.34 -26.88
N ILE A 29 -14.98 -17.83 -26.55
CA ILE A 29 -14.10 -18.41 -25.54
C ILE A 29 -14.00 -17.45 -24.35
N THR A 30 -13.96 -18.01 -23.15
CA THR A 30 -13.71 -17.23 -21.93
C THR A 30 -12.21 -17.20 -21.66
N ILE A 31 -11.65 -16.00 -21.65
CA ILE A 31 -10.27 -15.75 -21.23
C ILE A 31 -10.32 -15.11 -19.85
N SER A 32 -9.66 -15.72 -18.86
CA SER A 32 -9.63 -15.23 -17.48
C SER A 32 -8.22 -15.20 -16.91
N THR A 33 -8.00 -14.27 -15.97
CA THR A 33 -6.77 -14.16 -15.17
C THR A 33 -7.11 -13.72 -13.76
N ASN A 34 -6.28 -14.09 -12.79
CA ASN A 34 -6.42 -13.64 -11.40
C ASN A 34 -5.23 -12.76 -11.02
N ILE A 35 -5.52 -11.52 -10.60
CA ILE A 35 -4.53 -10.57 -10.09
C ILE A 35 -4.77 -10.35 -8.60
N ALA A 36 -4.00 -11.05 -7.76
CA ALA A 36 -4.08 -10.91 -6.30
C ALA A 36 -3.39 -9.63 -5.78
N SER A 37 -3.80 -9.17 -4.60
CA SER A 37 -3.13 -8.08 -3.88
C SER A 37 -1.73 -8.46 -3.42
N ARG A 38 -0.83 -7.47 -3.28
CA ARG A 38 0.55 -7.67 -2.80
C ARG A 38 0.99 -6.48 -1.97
N ALA A 39 1.76 -6.74 -0.92
CA ALA A 39 2.39 -5.74 -0.08
C ALA A 39 3.89 -6.04 0.07
N LYS A 40 4.71 -5.00 0.06
CA LYS A 40 6.15 -5.07 0.34
C LYS A 40 6.59 -3.81 1.08
N ILE A 41 7.23 -3.99 2.23
CA ILE A 41 7.98 -2.93 2.91
C ILE A 41 9.47 -3.12 2.59
N THR A 42 10.19 -2.02 2.43
CA THR A 42 11.66 -2.04 2.33
C THR A 42 12.22 -0.93 3.19
N MET A 43 13.11 -1.29 4.12
CA MET A 43 13.83 -0.39 5.02
C MET A 43 15.29 -0.83 5.03
N PRO A 44 16.21 -0.10 4.37
CA PRO A 44 17.62 -0.47 4.32
C PRO A 44 18.27 -0.48 5.71
N THR A 45 17.81 0.41 6.58
CA THR A 45 18.23 0.51 7.97
C THR A 45 17.15 -0.06 8.87
N THR A 46 17.50 -1.07 9.66
CA THR A 46 16.60 -1.77 10.59
C THR A 46 16.90 -1.49 12.06
N THR A 47 17.89 -0.63 12.33
CA THR A 47 18.30 -0.23 13.68
C THR A 47 18.20 1.29 13.85
N VAL A 48 17.75 1.72 15.03
CA VAL A 48 17.67 3.12 15.43
C VAL A 48 18.38 3.23 16.78
N THR A 49 19.43 4.06 16.84
CA THR A 49 20.21 4.28 18.06
C THR A 49 20.25 5.76 18.41
N PHE A 50 20.01 6.07 19.67
CA PHE A 50 20.11 7.41 20.23
C PHE A 50 21.44 7.52 20.98
N PRO A 51 22.29 8.51 20.68
CA PRO A 51 23.52 8.73 21.43
C PRO A 51 23.21 9.20 22.86
N ASP A 52 24.11 8.90 23.79
CA ASP A 52 24.06 9.52 25.12
C ASP A 52 24.29 11.03 25.01
N SER A 53 23.56 11.82 25.79
CA SER A 53 23.61 13.29 25.77
C SER A 53 23.09 13.84 27.08
N ASP A 54 23.58 15.02 27.46
CA ASP A 54 23.13 15.73 28.66
C ASP A 54 21.68 16.23 28.48
N PRO A 55 20.71 15.82 29.32
CA PRO A 55 19.31 16.26 29.24
C PRO A 55 19.10 17.78 29.35
N ASP A 56 19.98 18.52 30.04
CA ASP A 56 19.85 19.97 30.21
C ASP A 56 20.21 20.75 28.93
N THR A 57 21.10 20.20 28.12
CA THR A 57 21.53 20.81 26.85
C THR A 57 20.82 20.19 25.64
N THR A 58 20.45 18.92 25.72
CA THR A 58 19.84 18.13 24.66
C THR A 58 18.63 17.37 25.22
N PRO A 59 17.51 18.07 25.49
CA PRO A 59 16.29 17.44 26.01
C PRO A 59 15.59 16.54 24.97
N SER A 60 15.98 16.62 23.70
CA SER A 60 15.51 15.73 22.63
C SER A 60 16.69 15.24 21.81
N VAL A 61 16.97 13.94 21.92
CA VAL A 61 18.10 13.30 21.28
C VAL A 61 17.66 12.73 19.93
N SER A 62 18.29 13.18 18.85
CA SER A 62 18.05 12.64 17.51
C SER A 62 18.73 11.28 17.32
N ALA A 63 18.06 10.36 16.63
CA ALA A 63 18.68 9.09 16.27
C ALA A 63 19.84 9.28 15.28
N THR A 64 20.88 8.47 15.43
CA THR A 64 22.13 8.55 14.63
C THR A 64 21.89 8.26 13.15
N GLN A 65 20.92 7.39 12.84
CA GLN A 65 20.62 6.95 11.48
C GLN A 65 19.65 7.88 10.74
N ASN A 66 19.20 8.98 11.37
CA ASN A 66 18.25 9.87 10.74
C ASN A 66 18.84 10.53 9.48
N PRO A 67 18.04 10.70 8.41
CA PRO A 67 16.67 10.19 8.25
C PRO A 67 16.64 8.72 7.78
N LEU A 68 15.75 7.90 8.35
CA LEU A 68 15.53 6.52 7.90
C LEU A 68 14.64 6.51 6.66
N THR A 69 15.07 5.82 5.59
CA THR A 69 14.25 5.63 4.38
C THR A 69 13.32 4.44 4.54
N ILE A 70 12.05 4.63 4.22
CA ILE A 70 11.03 3.59 4.15
C ILE A 70 10.37 3.62 2.77
N THR A 71 10.18 2.44 2.16
CA THR A 71 9.43 2.29 0.92
C THR A 71 8.31 1.28 1.11
N CYS A 72 7.09 1.69 0.82
CA CYS A 72 5.88 0.87 0.85
C CYS A 72 5.39 0.66 -0.59
N ALA A 73 5.40 -0.59 -1.06
CA ALA A 73 4.89 -0.97 -2.36
C ALA A 73 3.66 -1.86 -2.21
N ALA A 74 2.58 -1.46 -2.88
CA ALA A 74 1.29 -2.13 -2.83
C ALA A 74 0.74 -2.39 -4.23
N ARG A 75 0.12 -3.55 -4.42
CA ARG A 75 -0.77 -3.83 -5.54
C ARG A 75 -2.16 -4.12 -4.96
N THR A 76 -3.13 -3.27 -5.27
CA THR A 76 -4.53 -3.37 -4.85
C THR A 76 -5.43 -2.58 -5.82
N GLY A 77 -6.75 -2.63 -5.61
CA GLY A 77 -7.74 -1.88 -6.40
C GLY A 77 -7.52 -0.37 -6.35
N ALA A 78 -7.92 0.36 -7.40
CA ALA A 78 -7.63 1.79 -7.53
C ALA A 78 -8.20 2.67 -6.41
N SER A 79 -9.32 2.27 -5.81
CA SER A 79 -9.98 2.95 -4.68
C SER A 79 -9.69 2.29 -3.33
N SER A 80 -8.86 1.26 -3.29
CA SER A 80 -8.54 0.52 -2.07
C SER A 80 -7.57 1.31 -1.20
N ALA A 81 -7.82 1.32 0.11
CA ALA A 81 -6.91 1.91 1.07
C ALA A 81 -5.65 1.06 1.24
N VAL A 82 -4.50 1.72 1.40
CA VAL A 82 -3.21 1.12 1.72
C VAL A 82 -2.69 1.84 2.95
N THR A 83 -2.45 1.11 4.04
CA THR A 83 -1.99 1.71 5.30
C THR A 83 -0.74 1.02 5.81
N VAL A 84 0.20 1.80 6.32
CA VAL A 84 1.37 1.29 7.04
C VAL A 84 1.31 1.74 8.49
N THR A 85 1.39 0.78 9.41
CA THR A 85 1.42 1.03 10.85
C THR A 85 2.74 0.58 11.46
N VAL A 86 3.05 1.12 12.63
CA VAL A 86 4.15 0.67 13.49
C VAL A 86 3.65 0.44 14.91
N LYS A 87 4.12 -0.62 15.54
CA LYS A 87 3.87 -0.89 16.97
C LYS A 87 5.13 -1.43 17.63
N ALA A 88 5.46 -0.91 18.79
CA ALA A 88 6.52 -1.45 19.62
C ALA A 88 6.05 -2.70 20.38
N ALA A 89 6.95 -3.66 20.56
CA ALA A 89 6.69 -4.86 21.34
C ALA A 89 6.57 -4.53 22.85
N ASP A 90 7.39 -3.62 23.35
CA ASP A 90 7.36 -3.11 24.72
C ASP A 90 8.05 -1.73 24.81
N ASP A 91 8.23 -1.21 26.02
CA ASP A 91 9.14 -0.13 26.38
C ASP A 91 10.60 -0.48 26.05
N LEU A 92 11.45 0.53 25.99
CA LEU A 92 12.89 0.32 25.91
C LEU A 92 13.35 -0.30 27.24
N LYS A 93 13.95 -1.49 27.22
CA LYS A 93 14.34 -2.25 28.42
C LYS A 93 15.84 -2.46 28.52
N ASP A 94 16.35 -2.38 29.75
CA ASP A 94 17.67 -2.89 30.15
C ASP A 94 17.51 -3.67 31.46
N GLY A 95 17.37 -5.00 31.37
CA GLY A 95 16.99 -5.83 32.52
C GLY A 95 15.64 -5.42 33.09
N ALA A 96 15.61 -5.01 34.37
CA ALA A 96 14.40 -4.52 35.05
C ALA A 96 14.11 -3.03 34.80
N LYS A 97 15.08 -2.27 34.27
CA LYS A 97 14.95 -0.84 34.00
C LYS A 97 14.15 -0.61 32.72
N SER A 98 13.41 0.49 32.67
CA SER A 98 12.48 0.77 31.58
C SER A 98 12.41 2.25 31.23
N ILE A 99 12.44 2.58 29.94
CA ILE A 99 12.09 3.90 29.41
C ILE A 99 10.82 3.74 28.58
N GLY A 100 9.77 4.47 28.93
CA GLY A 100 8.48 4.42 28.24
C GLY A 100 8.65 4.64 26.74
N ILE A 101 8.12 3.74 25.90
CA ILE A 101 8.30 3.84 24.45
C ILE A 101 7.66 5.11 23.86
N SER A 102 6.66 5.66 24.54
CA SER A 102 6.02 6.93 24.20
C SER A 102 6.95 8.14 24.25
N ASN A 103 8.16 8.00 24.80
CA ASN A 103 9.21 9.03 24.73
C ASN A 103 9.94 9.04 23.37
N VAL A 104 9.73 8.03 22.52
CA VAL A 104 10.25 8.00 21.15
C VAL A 104 9.19 8.51 20.18
N ALA A 105 9.49 9.59 19.47
CA ALA A 105 8.65 10.17 18.43
C ALA A 105 9.40 10.24 17.10
N TRP A 106 8.67 10.44 16.00
CA TRP A 106 9.26 10.69 14.70
C TRP A 106 8.57 11.81 13.94
N THR A 107 9.35 12.52 13.15
CA THR A 107 8.85 13.34 12.04
C THR A 107 8.90 12.52 10.74
N ALA A 108 8.09 12.91 9.76
CA ALA A 108 8.00 12.20 8.49
C ALA A 108 8.05 13.14 7.30
N THR A 109 8.65 12.69 6.20
CA THR A 109 8.60 13.34 4.89
C THR A 109 8.17 12.36 3.80
N GLY A 110 7.61 12.89 2.71
CA GLY A 110 7.04 12.10 1.62
C GLY A 110 5.51 12.10 1.66
N ALA A 111 4.89 12.12 0.48
CA ALA A 111 3.43 12.23 0.36
C ALA A 111 2.73 11.05 1.04
N GLY A 112 1.79 11.34 1.95
CA GLY A 112 1.00 10.34 2.67
C GLY A 112 1.71 9.70 3.88
N TYR A 113 2.97 10.02 4.16
CA TYR A 113 3.62 9.68 5.43
C TYR A 113 3.24 10.67 6.53
N ILE A 114 3.17 10.17 7.77
CA ILE A 114 2.58 10.88 8.91
C ILE A 114 3.57 10.83 10.08
N ALA A 115 3.79 11.97 10.73
CA ALA A 115 4.56 12.07 11.97
C ALA A 115 3.79 11.47 13.15
N GLY A 116 4.48 10.95 14.15
CA GLY A 116 3.81 10.27 15.25
C GLY A 116 4.71 9.96 16.45
N THR A 117 4.12 9.31 17.44
CA THR A 117 4.78 8.87 18.67
C THR A 117 4.62 7.38 18.81
N MET A 118 5.67 6.69 19.23
CA MET A 118 5.69 5.24 19.33
C MET A 118 4.75 4.75 20.43
N SER A 119 4.12 3.60 20.22
CA SER A 119 3.23 2.98 21.20
C SER A 119 3.43 1.48 21.23
N LYS A 120 3.32 0.91 22.44
CA LYS A 120 3.23 -0.53 22.68
C LYS A 120 1.79 -1.02 22.86
N SER A 121 0.84 -0.12 23.07
CA SER A 121 -0.57 -0.48 23.31
C SER A 121 -1.38 -0.54 22.01
N ALA A 122 -1.12 0.35 21.07
CA ALA A 122 -1.89 0.48 19.83
C ALA A 122 -0.98 0.70 18.61
N ASP A 123 -1.42 0.20 17.46
CA ASP A 123 -0.79 0.46 16.16
C ASP A 123 -0.84 1.95 15.85
N GLN A 124 0.32 2.51 15.51
CA GLN A 124 0.47 3.91 15.14
C GLN A 124 0.52 4.04 13.63
N ASN A 125 -0.25 4.95 13.06
CA ASN A 125 -0.27 5.16 11.62
C ASN A 125 1.01 5.88 11.17
N VAL A 126 1.75 5.25 10.26
CA VAL A 126 2.99 5.80 9.67
C VAL A 126 2.72 6.39 8.30
N GLY A 127 1.69 5.90 7.60
CA GLY A 127 1.30 6.43 6.31
C GLY A 127 0.05 5.78 5.72
N SER A 128 -0.62 6.52 4.85
CA SER A 128 -1.87 6.10 4.21
C SER A 128 -1.95 6.60 2.78
N TRP A 129 -2.40 5.72 1.88
CA TRP A 129 -2.60 5.98 0.47
C TRP A 129 -3.85 5.28 -0.07
N THR A 130 -4.17 5.57 -1.32
CA THR A 130 -5.20 4.87 -2.08
C THR A 130 -4.59 4.34 -3.37
N GLY A 131 -4.96 3.11 -3.74
CA GLY A 131 -4.56 2.49 -4.99
C GLY A 131 -3.21 1.77 -4.96
N SER A 132 -2.87 1.16 -6.10
CA SER A 132 -1.56 0.55 -6.33
C SER A 132 -0.44 1.59 -6.44
N GLY A 133 0.78 1.20 -6.09
CA GLY A 133 1.97 2.00 -6.34
C GLY A 133 3.12 1.69 -5.39
N SER A 134 4.25 2.35 -5.65
CA SER A 134 5.37 2.44 -4.71
C SER A 134 5.43 3.85 -4.13
N ARG A 135 5.62 3.95 -2.82
CA ARG A 135 5.69 5.21 -2.07
C ARG A 135 6.95 5.16 -1.23
N ALA A 136 7.79 6.18 -1.37
CA ALA A 136 9.00 6.33 -0.58
C ALA A 136 8.89 7.60 0.27
N GLY A 137 9.39 7.52 1.49
CA GLY A 137 9.44 8.61 2.43
C GLY A 137 10.56 8.41 3.43
N THR A 138 10.70 9.36 4.33
CA THR A 138 11.68 9.26 5.40
C THR A 138 11.07 9.52 6.76
N LEU A 139 11.62 8.85 7.78
CA LEU A 139 11.26 9.00 9.19
C LEU A 139 12.49 9.48 9.96
N SER A 140 12.36 10.53 10.77
CA SER A 140 13.44 10.98 11.65
C SER A 140 13.01 10.85 13.10
N PHE A 141 13.67 9.97 13.85
CA PHE A 141 13.31 9.64 15.23
C PHE A 141 14.02 10.52 16.24
N ALA A 142 13.34 10.86 17.32
CA ALA A 142 13.91 11.52 18.48
C ALA A 142 13.41 10.86 19.77
N LEU A 143 14.28 10.80 20.77
CA LEU A 143 13.98 10.36 22.12
C LEU A 143 13.95 11.59 23.05
N ALA A 144 12.87 11.77 23.80
CA ALA A 144 12.84 12.73 24.90
C ALA A 144 13.83 12.26 25.98
N ASN A 145 14.81 13.10 26.32
CA ASN A 145 15.88 12.77 27.25
C ASN A 145 15.54 13.22 28.67
N SER A 146 15.98 12.49 29.69
CA SER A 146 15.67 12.80 31.10
C SER A 146 16.75 12.31 32.05
N TRP A 147 16.99 13.08 33.12
CA TRP A 147 17.81 12.69 34.26
C TRP A 147 17.23 11.50 35.06
N ASP A 148 15.94 11.21 34.90
CA ASP A 148 15.27 10.08 35.55
C ASP A 148 15.62 8.72 34.90
N TYR A 149 16.28 8.73 33.75
CA TYR A 149 16.70 7.51 33.08
C TYR A 149 17.95 6.96 33.74
N GLU A 150 17.84 5.78 34.34
CA GLU A 150 19.00 5.08 34.88
C GLU A 150 20.02 4.74 33.78
N THR A 151 21.31 4.64 34.13
CA THR A 151 22.35 4.29 33.14
C THR A 151 22.15 2.85 32.67
N GLY A 152 22.21 2.61 31.36
CA GLY A 152 21.97 1.29 30.80
C GLY A 152 21.91 1.23 29.28
N ASN A 153 21.83 0.01 28.74
CA ASN A 153 21.68 -0.24 27.31
C ASN A 153 20.23 -0.67 27.01
N TYR A 154 19.38 0.30 26.73
CA TYR A 154 17.96 0.05 26.52
C TYR A 154 17.65 -0.36 25.08
N SER A 155 16.79 -1.37 24.91
CA SER A 155 16.36 -1.81 23.58
C SER A 155 14.89 -2.22 23.55
N ALA A 156 14.25 -2.07 22.39
CA ALA A 156 12.94 -2.62 22.08
C ALA A 156 12.86 -2.94 20.58
N THR A 157 11.98 -3.85 20.21
CA THR A 157 11.64 -4.14 18.82
C THR A 157 10.37 -3.40 18.43
N ALA A 158 10.35 -2.81 17.24
CA ALA A 158 9.14 -2.27 16.62
C ALA A 158 8.81 -3.03 15.32
N THR A 159 7.54 -3.35 15.15
CA THR A 159 7.03 -4.08 13.98
C THR A 159 6.26 -3.14 13.09
N TYR A 160 6.65 -3.08 11.81
CA TYR A 160 5.90 -2.37 10.78
C TYR A 160 4.98 -3.33 10.03
N THR A 161 3.74 -2.93 9.83
CA THR A 161 2.73 -3.71 9.12
C THR A 161 2.16 -2.88 7.97
N LEU A 162 2.26 -3.39 6.74
CA LEU A 162 1.64 -2.80 5.55
C LEU A 162 0.40 -3.61 5.18
N THR A 163 -0.77 -2.98 5.26
CA THR A 163 -2.06 -3.60 5.01
C THR A 163 -2.59 -3.17 3.65
N VAL A 164 -2.99 -4.14 2.84
CA VAL A 164 -3.67 -3.96 1.56
C VAL A 164 -4.89 -4.89 1.52
N PRO A 165 -6.06 -4.44 1.05
CA PRO A 165 -7.20 -5.30 0.77
C PRO A 165 -7.02 -6.05 -0.56
#